data_AF-A0A970X706-F1
#
_entry.id   AF-A0A970X706-F1
#
_cell.length_a   1.000
_cell.length_b   1.000
_cell.length_c   1.000
_cell.angle_alpha   90.00
_cell.angle_beta   90.00
_cell.angle_gamma   90.00
#
_symmetry.space_group_name_H-M   'P 1'
#
loop_
_entity.id
_entity.type
_entity.pdbx_description
1 polymer ?
#
loop_
_entity_poly.entity_id
_entity_poly.type
_entity_poly.pdbx_seq_one_letter_code
_entity_poly.pdbx_strand_id
1 'polypeptide(L)' 'MAVSVPKLTVGEVVEIDGRRYEVVPTRDGELTLEPPITPLDELHAIEGTKLASAEDFERLSGDVPYDDEG' A
#
# COMPACT_ATOMS: atom_id res chain seq x y z
N MET A 1 -15.27 25.98 -12.76
CA MET A 1 -14.26 26.59 -11.87
C MET A 1 -12.97 25.80 -12.07
N ALA A 2 -11.87 26.46 -12.45
CA ALA A 2 -10.57 25.80 -12.55
C ALA A 2 -9.92 25.83 -11.16
N VAL A 3 -9.79 24.67 -10.53
CA VAL A 3 -9.03 24.50 -9.29
C VAL A 3 -7.56 24.52 -9.69
N SER A 4 -6.85 25.58 -9.33
CA SER A 4 -5.40 25.65 -9.44
C SER A 4 -4.81 24.61 -8.48
N VAL A 5 -4.36 23.48 -9.04
CA VAL A 5 -3.60 22.49 -8.27
C VAL A 5 -2.27 23.12 -7.86
N PRO A 6 -1.95 23.21 -6.55
CA PRO A 6 -0.63 23.62 -6.11
C PRO A 6 0.41 22.70 -6.74
N LYS A 7 1.64 23.21 -6.91
CA LYS A 7 2.72 22.48 -7.56
C LYS A 7 3.14 21.32 -6.65
N LEU A 8 2.52 20.16 -6.83
CA LEU A 8 2.73 18.98 -6.00
C LEU A 8 4.17 18.48 -6.16
N THR A 9 4.79 18.12 -5.05
CA THR A 9 6.15 17.55 -5.01
C THR A 9 6.11 16.10 -4.59
N VAL A 10 6.99 15.26 -5.16
CA VAL A 10 7.12 13.86 -4.74
C VAL A 10 7.39 13.78 -3.24
N GLY A 11 6.67 12.89 -2.55
CA GLY A 11 6.71 12.71 -1.09
C GLY A 11 5.84 13.69 -0.30
N GLU A 12 5.14 14.61 -0.98
CA GLU A 12 4.12 15.44 -0.33
C GLU A 12 2.88 14.61 -0.01
N VAL A 13 2.31 14.81 1.18
CA VAL A 13 1.03 14.20 1.57
C VAL A 13 -0.07 15.24 1.44
N VAL A 14 -1.09 14.93 0.64
CA VAL A 14 -2.27 15.77 0.40
C VAL A 14 -3.51 15.16 1.01
N GLU A 15 -4.45 16.00 1.44
CA GLU A 15 -5.76 15.56 1.94
C GLU A 15 -6.86 15.87 0.92
N ILE A 16 -7.61 14.84 0.52
CA ILE A 16 -8.74 14.93 -0.41
C ILE A 16 -9.92 14.23 0.23
N ASP A 17 -11.04 14.93 0.42
CA ASP A 17 -12.26 14.37 1.01
C ASP A 17 -12.01 13.72 2.40
N GLY A 18 -11.11 14.31 3.20
CA GLY A 18 -10.71 13.78 4.51
C GLY A 18 -9.84 12.52 4.47
N ARG A 19 -9.35 12.12 3.28
CA ARG A 19 -8.41 11.01 3.09
C ARG A 19 -7.04 11.54 2.69
N ARG A 20 -5.99 10.96 3.27
CA ARG A 20 -4.59 11.30 2.97
C ARG A 20 -4.10 10.49 1.78
N TYR A 21 -3.31 11.13 0.92
CA TYR A 21 -2.65 10.54 -0.24
C TYR A 21 -1.22 11.06 -0.34
N GLU A 22 -0.28 10.22 -0.73
CA GLU A 22 1.10 10.60 -1.04
C GLU A 22 1.26 10.85 -2.54
N VAL A 23 1.99 11.91 -2.89
CA VAL A 23 2.38 12.23 -4.26
C VAL A 23 3.58 11.38 -4.65
N VAL A 24 3.41 10.52 -5.65
CA VAL A 24 4.44 9.56 -6.09
C VAL A 24 4.62 9.62 -7.61
N PRO A 25 5.83 9.34 -8.12
CA PRO A 25 6.06 9.27 -9.56
C PRO A 25 5.53 7.96 -10.15
N THR A 26 4.94 8.04 -11.33
CA THR A 26 4.62 6.87 -12.17
C THR A 26 5.87 6.38 -12.90
N ARG A 27 5.79 5.18 -13.49
CA ARG A 27 6.88 4.64 -14.32
C ARG A 27 7.21 5.52 -15.54
N ASP A 28 6.22 6.22 -16.08
CA ASP A 28 6.35 7.15 -17.19
C ASP A 28 6.83 8.55 -16.76
N GLY A 29 7.08 8.77 -15.46
CA GLY A 29 7.59 10.03 -14.91
C GLY A 29 6.52 11.09 -14.64
N GLU A 30 5.24 10.73 -14.73
CA GLU A 30 4.12 11.58 -14.32
C GLU A 30 3.92 11.50 -12.80
N LEU A 31 3.14 12.40 -12.21
CA LEU A 31 2.78 12.32 -10.79
C LEU A 31 1.41 11.69 -10.62
N THR A 32 1.28 10.84 -9.62
CA THR A 32 0.00 10.26 -9.18
C THR A 32 -0.14 10.37 -7.67
N LEU A 33 -1.34 10.10 -7.18
CA LEU A 33 -1.68 10.06 -5.76
C LEU A 33 -1.95 8.62 -5.35
N GLU A 34 -1.18 8.10 -4.41
CA GLU A 34 -1.39 6.78 -3.82
C GLU A 34 -1.77 6.91 -2.34
N PRO A 35 -2.52 5.95 -1.77
CA PRO A 35 -2.68 5.89 -0.32
C PRO A 35 -1.30 5.92 0.34
N PRO A 36 -1.10 6.67 1.43
CA PRO A 36 0.19 6.72 2.09
C PRO A 36 0.58 5.30 2.51
N ILE A 37 1.84 4.96 2.29
CA ILE A 37 2.39 3.70 2.78
C ILE A 37 2.27 3.73 4.30
N THR A 38 1.42 2.86 4.86
CA THR A 38 1.33 2.70 6.31
C THR A 38 2.72 2.31 6.83
N PRO A 39 3.31 3.08 7.76
CA PRO A 39 4.60 2.74 8.33
C PRO A 39 4.59 1.33 8.91
N LEU A 40 5.69 0.61 8.76
CA LEU A 40 5.81 -0.77 9.22
C LEU A 40 5.51 -0.90 10.73
N ASP A 41 5.87 0.10 11.52
CA ASP A 41 5.59 0.15 12.96
C ASP A 41 4.08 0.21 13.27
N GLU A 42 3.32 0.97 12.46
CA GLU A 42 1.86 1.04 12.56
C GLU A 42 1.22 -0.28 12.10
N LEU A 43 1.71 -0.87 11.01
CA LEU A 43 1.28 -2.21 10.57
C LEU A 43 1.54 -3.27 11.64
N HIS A 44 2.69 -3.20 12.33
CA HIS A 44 3.02 -4.08 13.45
C HIS A 44 2.10 -3.88 14.65
N ALA A 45 1.70 -2.65 14.96
CA ALA A 45 0.77 -2.38 16.04
C ALA A 45 -0.65 -2.89 15.73
N ILE A 46 -1.08 -2.88 14.47
CA ILE A 46 -2.42 -3.28 14.03
C ILE A 46 -2.52 -4.80 13.85
N GLU A 47 -1.60 -5.40 13.09
CA GLU A 47 -1.68 -6.81 12.68
C GLU A 47 -0.84 -7.74 13.56
N GLY A 48 0.11 -7.18 14.32
CA GLY A 48 1.11 -7.94 15.06
C GLY A 48 2.20 -8.55 14.13
N THR A 49 3.37 -8.83 14.69
CA THR A 49 4.48 -9.51 13.99
C THR A 49 4.42 -11.03 14.08
N LYS A 50 3.29 -11.60 14.51
CA LYS A 50 3.24 -13.02 14.79
C LYS A 50 3.37 -13.79 13.48
N LEU A 51 4.57 -14.31 13.22
CA LEU A 51 4.79 -15.27 12.17
C LEU A 51 3.77 -16.40 12.34
N ALA A 52 3.12 -16.76 11.25
CA ALA A 52 2.30 -17.96 11.23
C ALA A 52 3.17 -19.13 11.70
N SER A 53 2.66 -19.95 12.63
CA SER A 53 3.30 -21.23 12.93
C SER A 53 3.35 -22.08 11.67
N ALA A 54 4.30 -23.03 11.58
CA ALA A 54 4.36 -23.95 10.45
C ALA A 54 3.00 -24.65 10.20
N GLU A 55 2.33 -25.06 11.27
CA GLU A 55 1.00 -25.67 11.24
C GLU A 55 -0.09 -24.71 10.70
N ASP A 56 -0.02 -23.42 11.04
CA ASP A 56 -0.95 -22.40 10.51
C ASP A 56 -0.69 -22.14 9.03
N PHE A 57 0.58 -22.12 8.62
CA PHE A 57 0.98 -21.96 7.22
C PHE A 57 0.52 -23.15 6.37
N GLU A 58 0.74 -24.39 6.82
CA GLU A 58 0.30 -25.61 6.11
C GLU A 58 -1.22 -25.66 5.97
N ARG A 59 -1.96 -25.28 7.02
CA ARG A 59 -3.43 -25.19 6.99
C ARG A 59 -3.95 -24.15 6.00
N LEU A 60 -3.29 -23.00 5.89
CA LEU A 60 -3.72 -21.90 5.02
C LEU A 60 -3.25 -22.09 3.56
N SER A 61 -2.10 -22.72 3.35
CA SER A 61 -1.52 -22.96 2.02
C SER A 61 -2.05 -24.21 1.34
N GLY A 62 -2.60 -25.17 2.09
CA GLY A 62 -3.17 -26.41 1.54
C GLY A 62 -4.40 -26.22 0.63
N ASP A 63 -5.07 -25.07 0.68
CA ASP A 63 -6.23 -24.73 -0.16
C ASP A 63 -5.86 -23.83 -1.36
N VAL A 64 -4.59 -23.47 -1.50
CA VAL A 64 -4.14 -22.66 -2.64
C VAL A 64 -3.98 -23.61 -3.84
N PRO A 65 -4.77 -23.43 -4.92
CA PRO A 65 -4.56 -24.20 -6.13
C PRO A 65 -3.15 -23.89 -6.63
N TYR A 66 -2.31 -24.93 -6.70
CA TYR A 66 -1.04 -24.82 -7.40
C TYR A 66 -1.35 -24.52 -8.86
N ASP A 67 -0.93 -23.35 -9.33
CA ASP A 67 -0.89 -23.05 -10.76
C ASP A 67 0.24 -23.92 -11.34
N ASP A 68 -0.14 -25.01 -12.01
CA ASP A 68 0.77 -25.91 -12.71
C ASP A 68 1.24 -25.21 -14.00
N GLU A 69 2.02 -24.13 -13.86
CA GLU A 69 2.73 -23.50 -14.98
C GLU A 69 4.09 -24.21 -15.12
N GLY A 70 4.09 -25.27 -15.94
CA GLY A 70 5.27 -26.04 -16.34
C GLY A 70 6.07 -25.41 -17.49
#